data_AF-A0A222FMD5-F1
#
_entry.id   AF-A0A222FMD5-F1
#
_cell.length_a   1.000
_cell.length_b   1.000
_cell.length_c   1.000
_cell.angle_alpha   90.00
_cell.angle_beta   90.00
_cell.angle_gamma   90.00
#
_symmetry.space_group_name_H-M   'P 1'
#
loop_
_entity.id
_entity.type
_entity.pdbx_description
1 polymer ?
#
loop_
_entity_poly.entity_id
_entity_poly.type
_entity_poly.pdbx_seq_one_letter_code
_entity_poly.pdbx_strand_id
1 'polypeptide(L)'
;MVRRLLMLMLGTTMAVAANAAELEGIGVFEKLNKPWFLTALYSDAEPLVATPDGLPAMRLELKVVEEKISARKFRQLWLEALAVVHSDDALVQLDGDLERFASVVRGELTTGDHIVLEQRGDKVVVSLNYLDHAELSAEFLPTLVNTLTARIAPIPALKRGLTGELSANETRQLLNQFDRLEPSLRRISQTRRWQAQSDVQLSTL
;
A
#
# COMPACT_ATOMS: atom_id res chain seq x y z
N MET A 1 13.41 46.07 51.38
CA MET A 1 12.55 46.45 50.25
C MET A 1 12.92 45.64 49.02
N VAL A 2 11.92 44.96 48.46
CA VAL A 2 11.76 44.38 47.12
C VAL A 2 12.78 43.32 46.64
N ARG A 3 12.33 42.07 46.80
CA ARG A 3 12.83 40.78 46.32
C ARG A 3 12.58 40.69 44.80
N ARG A 4 13.63 40.56 43.98
CA ARG A 4 13.52 40.44 42.51
C ARG A 4 12.87 39.10 42.14
N LEU A 5 11.70 39.17 41.52
CA LEU A 5 10.91 38.04 41.04
C LEU A 5 11.49 37.56 39.71
N LEU A 6 12.02 36.34 39.69
CA LEU A 6 12.45 35.62 38.50
C LEU A 6 11.20 34.99 37.85
N MET A 7 10.65 35.58 36.79
CA MET A 7 9.61 34.95 35.99
C MET A 7 10.25 34.00 34.98
N LEU A 8 10.18 32.71 35.28
CA LEU A 8 10.54 31.63 34.38
C LEU A 8 9.38 31.46 33.38
N MET A 9 9.57 31.92 32.14
CA MET A 9 8.67 31.58 31.03
C MET A 9 8.90 30.12 30.64
N LEU A 10 8.02 29.25 31.11
CA LEU A 10 7.96 27.85 30.71
C LEU A 10 7.27 27.79 29.33
N GLY A 11 8.06 27.78 28.26
CA GLY A 11 7.56 27.56 26.91
C GLY A 11 7.09 26.12 26.77
N THR A 12 5.77 25.91 26.75
CA THR A 12 5.17 24.61 26.43
C THR A 12 5.31 24.37 24.93
N THR A 13 6.26 23.54 24.50
CA THR A 13 6.29 23.05 23.13
C THR A 13 5.14 22.07 22.95
N MET A 14 4.11 22.46 22.19
CA MET A 14 3.11 21.52 21.70
C MET A 14 3.81 20.52 20.76
N ALA A 15 3.90 19.27 21.19
CA ALA A 15 4.21 18.16 20.31
C ALA A 15 2.98 17.92 19.43
N VAL A 16 3.11 18.19 18.13
CA VAL A 16 2.14 17.70 17.15
C VAL A 16 2.36 16.19 17.06
N ALA A 17 1.45 15.41 17.63
CA ALA A 17 1.38 13.99 17.35
C ALA A 17 0.92 13.84 15.90
N ALA A 18 1.85 13.56 15.00
CA ALA A 18 1.49 12.98 13.71
C ALA A 18 0.98 11.57 14.01
N ASN A 19 -0.33 11.35 13.89
CA ASN A 19 -0.90 10.01 13.94
C ASN A 19 -0.33 9.24 12.76
N ALA A 20 0.52 8.26 13.04
CA ALA A 20 1.03 7.35 12.04
C ALA A 20 0.02 6.20 11.90
N ALA A 21 -0.34 5.83 10.68
CA ALA A 21 -1.25 4.73 10.41
C ALA A 21 -0.80 3.45 11.15
N GLU A 22 -1.73 2.83 11.87
CA GLU A 22 -1.48 1.63 12.66
C GLU A 22 -1.72 0.38 11.82
N LEU A 23 -1.06 -0.74 12.15
CA LEU A 23 -1.30 -2.01 11.47
C LEU A 23 -2.71 -2.50 11.79
N GLU A 24 -3.57 -2.52 10.78
CA GLU A 24 -4.93 -3.05 10.88
C GLU A 24 -4.93 -4.58 10.71
N GLY A 25 -4.17 -5.09 9.74
CA GLY A 25 -4.15 -6.52 9.45
C GLY A 25 -3.02 -6.94 8.52
N ILE A 26 -2.75 -8.25 8.51
CA ILE A 26 -1.72 -8.87 7.67
C ILE A 26 -2.19 -10.24 7.19
N GLY A 27 -1.95 -10.55 5.92
CA GLY A 27 -2.36 -11.82 5.33
C GLY A 27 -1.50 -12.24 4.15
N VAL A 28 -1.78 -13.44 3.64
CA VAL A 28 -1.12 -13.99 2.45
C VAL A 28 -2.07 -13.87 1.27
N PHE A 29 -1.63 -13.17 0.23
CA PHE A 29 -2.28 -13.21 -1.07
C PHE A 29 -1.81 -14.47 -1.79
N GLU A 30 -2.75 -15.37 -2.10
CA GLU A 30 -2.47 -16.61 -2.80
C GLU A 30 -3.21 -16.70 -4.13
N LYS A 31 -2.55 -17.27 -5.14
CA LYS A 31 -3.18 -17.66 -6.41
C LYS A 31 -2.93 -19.14 -6.63
N LEU A 32 -4.00 -19.92 -6.80
CA LEU A 32 -3.95 -21.38 -6.98
C LEU A 32 -3.14 -22.09 -5.89
N ASN A 33 -3.39 -21.74 -4.61
CA ASN A 33 -2.68 -22.25 -3.43
C ASN A 33 -1.16 -21.96 -3.42
N LYS A 34 -0.72 -20.98 -4.22
CA LYS A 34 0.67 -20.52 -4.22
C LYS A 34 0.71 -19.10 -3.66
N PRO A 35 1.54 -18.84 -2.62
CA PRO A 35 1.65 -17.52 -2.06
C PRO A 35 2.38 -16.60 -3.05
N TRP A 36 1.78 -15.46 -3.35
CA TRP A 36 2.34 -14.45 -4.26
C TRP A 36 2.84 -13.24 -3.48
N PHE A 37 2.07 -12.78 -2.49
CA PHE A 37 2.41 -11.64 -1.66
C PHE A 37 2.14 -11.92 -0.18
N LEU A 38 2.99 -11.40 0.70
CA LEU A 38 2.56 -11.00 2.04
C LEU A 38 2.00 -9.59 1.93
N THR A 39 0.82 -9.38 2.50
CA THR A 39 0.06 -8.13 2.38
C THR A 39 -0.22 -7.58 3.75
N ALA A 40 0.16 -6.32 4.00
CA ALA A 40 -0.13 -5.61 5.24
C ALA A 40 -1.00 -4.39 4.94
N LEU A 41 -2.03 -4.19 5.76
CA LEU A 41 -2.92 -3.05 5.71
C LEU A 41 -2.68 -2.21 6.95
N TYR A 42 -2.46 -0.92 6.73
CA TYR A 42 -2.35 0.10 7.76
C TYR A 42 -3.45 1.12 7.57
N SER A 43 -4.12 1.50 8.65
CA SER A 43 -5.16 2.52 8.66
C SER A 43 -5.11 3.31 9.96
N ASP A 44 -5.66 4.51 9.95
CA ASP A 44 -5.95 5.21 11.20
C ASP A 44 -7.06 4.48 11.97
N ALA A 45 -6.83 4.19 13.25
CA ALA A 45 -7.77 3.48 14.12
C ALA A 45 -9.06 4.27 14.38
N GLU A 46 -9.05 5.60 14.20
CA GLU A 46 -10.24 6.45 14.27
C GLU A 46 -10.15 7.60 13.25
N PRO A 47 -11.22 7.95 12.51
CA PRO A 47 -11.26 9.13 11.63
C PRO A 47 -11.31 10.47 12.41
N LEU A 48 -10.78 10.50 13.63
CA LEU A 48 -10.84 11.61 14.57
C LEU A 48 -9.63 12.52 14.44
N VAL A 49 -9.51 13.10 13.25
CA VAL A 49 -9.06 14.44 12.91
C VAL A 49 -8.89 14.34 11.41
N ALA A 50 -9.82 14.92 10.67
CA ALA A 50 -9.64 15.14 9.25
C ALA A 50 -8.21 15.66 9.05
N THR A 51 -7.40 14.89 8.32
CA THR A 51 -6.27 15.48 7.60
C THR A 51 -6.82 16.71 6.87
N PRO A 52 -6.02 17.75 6.59
CA PRO A 52 -6.50 18.94 5.86
C PRO A 52 -7.28 18.60 4.57
N ASP A 53 -7.10 17.39 4.05
CA ASP A 53 -7.68 16.84 2.82
C ASP A 53 -8.86 15.85 3.04
N GLY A 54 -9.28 15.58 4.28
CA GLY A 54 -10.52 14.86 4.62
C GLY A 54 -10.54 13.34 4.42
N LEU A 55 -9.45 12.74 3.94
CA LEU A 55 -9.32 11.29 3.72
C LEU A 55 -8.50 10.63 4.84
N PRO A 56 -8.91 9.45 5.35
CA PRO A 56 -8.17 8.74 6.39
C PRO A 56 -6.79 8.30 5.88
N ALA A 57 -5.76 8.31 6.74
CA ALA A 57 -4.48 7.75 6.33
C ALA A 57 -4.65 6.24 6.13
N MET A 58 -4.27 5.77 4.94
CA MET A 58 -4.38 4.38 4.54
C MET A 58 -3.14 3.98 3.76
N ARG A 59 -2.58 2.81 4.07
CA ARG A 59 -1.45 2.24 3.35
C ARG A 59 -1.61 0.74 3.19
N LEU A 60 -1.50 0.27 1.96
CA LEU A 60 -1.47 -1.15 1.61
C LEU A 60 -0.07 -1.51 1.10
N GLU A 61 0.56 -2.49 1.74
CA GLU A 61 1.88 -2.98 1.37
C GLU A 61 1.80 -4.40 0.85
N LEU A 62 2.54 -4.68 -0.22
CA LEU A 62 2.62 -5.97 -0.89
C LEU A 62 4.10 -6.36 -1.03
N LYS A 63 4.54 -7.35 -0.27
CA LYS A 63 5.88 -7.92 -0.38
C LYS A 63 5.83 -9.23 -1.15
N VAL A 64 6.55 -9.27 -2.27
CA VAL A 64 6.58 -10.42 -3.17
C VAL A 64 7.29 -11.59 -2.49
N VAL A 65 6.61 -12.75 -2.42
CA VAL A 65 7.21 -14.01 -1.94
C VAL A 65 7.51 -14.98 -3.06
N GLU A 66 6.71 -14.93 -4.13
CA GLU A 66 6.91 -15.73 -5.34
C GLU A 66 8.26 -15.42 -6.02
N GLU A 67 8.88 -16.43 -6.62
CA GLU A 67 10.18 -16.26 -7.28
C GLU A 67 10.10 -15.24 -8.42
N LYS A 68 9.01 -15.35 -9.22
CA LYS A 68 8.79 -14.54 -10.42
C LYS A 68 7.32 -14.29 -10.72
N ILE A 69 6.96 -13.02 -10.83
CA ILE A 69 5.66 -12.56 -11.34
C ILE A 69 5.95 -11.61 -12.51
N SER A 70 5.55 -11.99 -13.72
CA SER A 70 5.69 -11.10 -14.88
C SER A 70 4.67 -9.95 -14.83
N ALA A 71 5.00 -8.80 -15.42
CA ALA A 71 4.10 -7.66 -15.58
C ALA A 71 2.70 -8.06 -16.10
N ARG A 72 2.65 -8.95 -17.10
CA ARG A 72 1.38 -9.49 -17.62
C ARG A 72 0.57 -10.22 -16.56
N LYS A 73 1.21 -11.09 -15.77
CA LYS A 73 0.55 -11.84 -14.70
C LYS A 73 0.10 -10.91 -13.58
N PHE A 74 0.89 -9.90 -13.25
CA PHE A 74 0.55 -8.86 -12.27
C PHE A 74 -0.69 -8.08 -12.70
N ARG A 75 -0.72 -7.55 -13.93
CA ARG A 75 -1.89 -6.86 -14.48
C ARG A 75 -3.13 -7.74 -14.48
N GLN A 76 -3.00 -8.97 -14.99
CA GLN A 76 -4.10 -9.92 -15.06
C GLN A 76 -4.66 -10.22 -13.66
N LEU A 77 -3.80 -10.36 -12.66
CA LEU A 77 -4.22 -10.62 -11.28
C LEU A 77 -5.16 -9.53 -10.75
N TRP A 78 -4.79 -8.26 -10.91
CA TRP A 78 -5.58 -7.15 -10.35
C TRP A 78 -6.88 -6.92 -11.11
N LEU A 79 -6.86 -7.10 -12.43
CA LEU A 79 -8.09 -7.09 -13.24
C LEU A 79 -9.04 -8.20 -12.78
N GLU A 80 -8.55 -9.43 -12.61
CA GLU A 80 -9.34 -10.56 -12.11
C GLU A 80 -9.89 -10.29 -10.70
N ALA A 81 -9.07 -9.75 -9.80
CA ALA A 81 -9.49 -9.46 -8.43
C ALA A 81 -10.60 -8.40 -8.37
N LEU A 82 -10.46 -7.30 -9.11
CA LEU A 82 -11.44 -6.21 -9.16
C LEU A 82 -12.76 -6.67 -9.80
N ALA A 83 -12.70 -7.46 -10.87
CA ALA A 83 -13.88 -7.95 -11.56
C ALA A 83 -14.75 -8.93 -10.74
N VAL A 84 -14.25 -9.47 -9.63
CA VAL A 84 -15.05 -10.29 -8.70
C VAL A 84 -16.06 -9.43 -7.93
N VAL A 85 -15.73 -8.17 -7.64
CA VAL A 85 -16.48 -7.32 -6.72
C VAL A 85 -17.22 -6.19 -7.44
N HIS A 86 -16.68 -5.71 -8.55
CA HIS A 86 -17.18 -4.53 -9.26
C HIS A 86 -17.85 -4.89 -10.58
N SER A 87 -18.85 -4.08 -10.98
CA SER A 87 -19.49 -4.20 -12.30
C SER A 87 -18.57 -3.67 -13.41
N ASP A 88 -18.85 -4.06 -14.65
CA ASP A 88 -18.11 -3.58 -15.83
C ASP A 88 -18.05 -2.04 -15.89
N ASP A 89 -19.17 -1.35 -15.62
CA ASP A 89 -19.21 0.12 -15.61
C ASP A 89 -18.27 0.73 -14.55
N ALA A 90 -18.18 0.10 -13.37
CA ALA A 90 -17.28 0.55 -12.31
C ALA A 90 -15.80 0.29 -12.68
N LEU A 91 -15.51 -0.83 -13.35
CA LEU A 91 -14.18 -1.12 -13.87
C LEU A 91 -13.75 -0.11 -14.95
N VAL A 92 -14.67 0.34 -15.81
CA VAL A 92 -14.38 1.38 -16.81
C VAL A 92 -13.96 2.68 -16.16
N GLN A 93 -14.56 3.07 -15.02
CA GLN A 93 -14.14 4.27 -14.28
C GLN A 93 -12.75 4.11 -13.63
N LEU A 94 -12.35 2.88 -13.30
CA LEU A 94 -11.05 2.57 -12.70
C LEU A 94 -9.95 2.29 -13.74
N ASP A 95 -10.30 2.13 -15.02
CA ASP A 95 -9.40 1.57 -16.04
C ASP A 95 -8.09 2.36 -16.16
N GLY A 96 -8.16 3.70 -16.17
CA GLY A 96 -6.98 4.55 -16.24
C GLY A 96 -6.05 4.43 -15.02
N ASP A 97 -6.59 4.23 -13.82
CA ASP A 97 -5.78 4.04 -12.61
C ASP A 97 -5.27 2.61 -12.49
N LEU A 98 -6.07 1.63 -12.91
CA LEU A 98 -5.64 0.24 -12.99
C LEU A 98 -4.50 0.06 -13.99
N GLU A 99 -4.58 0.71 -15.15
CA GLU A 99 -3.51 0.71 -16.14
C GLU A 99 -2.24 1.36 -15.58
N ARG A 100 -2.37 2.54 -14.95
CA ARG A 100 -1.24 3.23 -14.30
C ARG A 100 -0.62 2.36 -13.20
N PHE A 101 -1.42 1.77 -12.33
CA PHE A 101 -0.97 0.84 -11.29
C PHE A 101 -0.23 -0.36 -11.88
N ALA A 102 -0.81 -1.01 -12.91
CA ALA A 102 -0.17 -2.15 -13.58
C ALA A 102 1.15 -1.76 -14.26
N SER A 103 1.24 -0.54 -14.80
CA SER A 103 2.41 -0.03 -15.53
C SER A 103 3.64 0.23 -14.65
N VAL A 104 3.45 0.35 -13.32
CA VAL A 104 4.55 0.41 -12.34
C VAL A 104 5.49 -0.78 -12.49
N VAL A 105 4.94 -1.94 -12.86
CA VAL A 105 5.69 -3.18 -13.08
C VAL A 105 6.04 -3.31 -14.56
N ARG A 106 7.26 -2.90 -14.93
CA ARG A 106 7.76 -2.99 -16.32
C ARG A 106 8.49 -4.29 -16.65
N GLY A 107 8.77 -5.12 -15.66
CA GLY A 107 9.50 -6.38 -15.83
C GLY A 107 9.00 -7.49 -14.90
N GLU A 108 9.86 -8.45 -14.60
CA GLU A 108 9.56 -9.47 -13.58
C GLU A 108 9.71 -8.85 -12.19
N LEU A 109 8.65 -8.96 -11.38
CA LEU A 109 8.75 -8.90 -9.93
C LEU A 109 9.38 -10.20 -9.43
N THR A 110 10.20 -10.09 -8.39
CA THR A 110 10.90 -11.21 -7.77
C THR A 110 10.78 -11.13 -6.25
N THR A 111 11.02 -12.24 -5.55
CA THR A 111 11.01 -12.30 -4.08
C THR A 111 11.72 -11.11 -3.44
N GLY A 112 11.06 -10.48 -2.47
CA GLY A 112 11.54 -9.31 -1.75
C GLY A 112 11.21 -7.97 -2.41
N ASP A 113 10.73 -7.92 -3.66
CA ASP A 113 10.20 -6.67 -4.20
C ASP A 113 9.01 -6.21 -3.36
N HIS A 114 8.93 -4.90 -3.15
CA HIS A 114 7.99 -4.27 -2.23
C HIS A 114 7.18 -3.19 -2.96
N ILE A 115 5.88 -3.41 -3.09
CA ILE A 115 4.93 -2.45 -3.66
C ILE A 115 4.14 -1.84 -2.51
N VAL A 116 4.06 -0.51 -2.49
CA VAL A 116 3.31 0.25 -1.48
C VAL A 116 2.30 1.12 -2.20
N LEU A 117 1.05 1.10 -1.74
CA LEU A 117 0.02 2.08 -2.11
C LEU A 117 -0.30 2.88 -0.85
N GLU A 118 -0.10 4.19 -0.89
CA GLU A 118 -0.25 5.05 0.29
C GLU A 118 -1.07 6.29 -0.06
N GLN A 119 -2.06 6.59 0.79
CA GLN A 119 -2.82 7.83 0.72
C GLN A 119 -1.90 9.01 1.08
N ARG A 120 -1.72 9.96 0.16
CA ARG A 120 -0.94 11.19 0.38
C ARG A 120 -1.75 12.39 -0.11
N GLY A 121 -2.55 12.96 0.79
CA GLY A 121 -3.50 14.02 0.46
C GLY A 121 -4.64 13.51 -0.42
N ASP A 122 -4.87 14.17 -1.55
CA ASP A 122 -5.95 13.88 -2.51
C ASP A 122 -5.58 12.83 -3.57
N LYS A 123 -4.50 12.07 -3.34
CA LYS A 123 -4.01 11.04 -4.27
C LYS A 123 -3.47 9.82 -3.55
N VAL A 124 -3.36 8.74 -4.31
CA VAL A 124 -2.66 7.53 -3.90
C VAL A 124 -1.31 7.50 -4.60
N VAL A 125 -0.23 7.43 -3.84
CA VAL A 125 1.12 7.22 -4.39
C VAL A 125 1.43 5.74 -4.38
N VAL A 126 1.85 5.23 -5.55
CA VAL A 126 2.34 3.87 -5.69
C VAL A 126 3.86 3.87 -5.74
N SER A 127 4.47 3.26 -4.74
CA SER A 127 5.90 3.07 -4.67
C SER A 127 6.28 1.62 -4.97
N LEU A 128 7.40 1.42 -5.65
CA LEU A 128 8.02 0.10 -5.84
C LEU A 128 9.48 0.19 -5.38
N ASN A 129 9.86 -0.66 -4.44
CA ASN A 129 11.20 -0.70 -3.85
C ASN A 129 11.68 0.69 -3.38
N TYR A 130 10.81 1.36 -2.62
CA TYR A 130 11.02 2.68 -1.99
C TYR A 130 11.12 3.87 -2.96
N LEU A 131 10.75 3.70 -4.22
CA LEU A 131 10.69 4.77 -5.21
C LEU A 131 9.26 5.00 -5.65
N ASP A 132 8.83 6.24 -5.81
CA ASP A 132 7.47 6.58 -6.26
C ASP A 132 7.37 6.43 -7.78
N HIS A 133 6.50 5.54 -8.25
CA HIS A 133 6.38 5.20 -9.68
C HIS A 133 5.12 5.73 -10.34
N ALA A 134 4.06 5.99 -9.58
CA ALA A 134 2.80 6.50 -10.11
C ALA A 134 2.00 7.24 -9.04
N GLU A 135 1.12 8.12 -9.51
CA GLU A 135 0.05 8.73 -8.72
C GLU A 135 -1.29 8.32 -9.34
N LEU A 136 -2.22 7.91 -8.48
CA LEU A 136 -3.58 7.46 -8.84
C LEU A 136 -4.61 8.35 -8.12
N SER A 137 -5.88 8.24 -8.52
CA SER A 137 -6.98 8.89 -7.81
C SER A 137 -7.05 8.46 -6.34
N ALA A 138 -7.56 9.34 -5.49
CA ALA A 138 -7.77 9.07 -4.07
C ALA A 138 -8.67 7.85 -3.82
N GLU A 139 -9.61 7.58 -4.73
CA GLU A 139 -10.61 6.53 -4.61
C GLU A 139 -10.03 5.14 -4.90
N PHE A 140 -8.87 5.05 -5.55
CA PHE A 140 -8.30 3.78 -5.99
C PHE A 140 -7.95 2.85 -4.83
N LEU A 141 -7.24 3.37 -3.82
CA LEU A 141 -6.79 2.55 -2.68
C LEU A 141 -7.95 2.04 -1.82
N PRO A 142 -8.93 2.89 -1.41
CA PRO A 142 -10.14 2.41 -0.73
C PRO A 142 -10.90 1.35 -1.53
N THR A 143 -11.00 1.55 -2.86
CA THR A 143 -11.66 0.58 -3.75
C THR A 143 -10.92 -0.76 -3.80
N LEU A 144 -9.59 -0.72 -3.87
CA LEU A 144 -8.75 -1.91 -3.85
C LEU A 144 -8.87 -2.65 -2.51
N VAL A 145 -8.79 -1.94 -1.39
CA VAL A 145 -8.93 -2.53 -0.04
C VAL A 145 -10.31 -3.16 0.12
N ASN A 146 -11.39 -2.48 -0.27
CA ASN A 146 -12.74 -3.04 -0.26
C ASN A 146 -12.84 -4.33 -1.09
N THR A 147 -12.13 -4.41 -2.22
CA THR A 147 -12.08 -5.62 -3.05
C THR A 147 -11.46 -6.79 -2.29
N LEU A 148 -10.37 -6.54 -1.56
CA LEU A 148 -9.64 -7.56 -0.80
C LEU A 148 -10.35 -7.98 0.49
N THR A 149 -11.20 -7.12 1.05
CA THR A 149 -11.94 -7.37 2.31
C THR A 149 -13.43 -7.66 2.12
N ALA A 150 -13.93 -7.64 0.87
CA ALA A 150 -15.33 -7.87 0.53
C ALA A 150 -15.92 -9.16 1.12
N ARG A 151 -17.25 -9.23 1.25
CA ARG A 151 -17.93 -10.46 1.71
C ARG A 151 -17.53 -11.68 0.87
N ILE A 152 -17.54 -11.51 -0.45
CA ILE A 152 -17.05 -12.48 -1.43
C ILE A 152 -15.74 -11.91 -1.98
N ALA A 153 -14.67 -12.06 -1.19
CA ALA A 153 -13.34 -11.63 -1.60
C ALA A 153 -12.71 -12.66 -2.56
N PRO A 154 -11.90 -12.21 -3.53
CA PRO A 154 -11.21 -13.11 -4.46
C PRO A 154 -10.25 -14.08 -3.75
N ILE A 155 -9.75 -13.70 -2.56
CA ILE A 155 -8.84 -14.50 -1.74
C ILE A 155 -9.34 -14.50 -0.28
N PRO A 156 -10.21 -15.44 0.12
CA PRO A 156 -10.78 -15.49 1.47
C PRO A 156 -9.74 -15.60 2.60
N ALA A 157 -8.61 -16.26 2.35
CA ALA A 157 -7.51 -16.37 3.31
C ALA A 157 -6.84 -15.01 3.58
N LEU A 158 -6.61 -14.21 2.54
CA LEU A 158 -6.08 -12.86 2.67
C LEU A 158 -7.04 -11.99 3.46
N LYS A 159 -8.34 -12.01 3.11
CA LYS A 159 -9.37 -11.26 3.83
C LYS A 159 -9.28 -11.48 5.33
N ARG A 160 -9.28 -12.74 5.80
CA ARG A 160 -9.17 -13.07 7.22
C ARG A 160 -7.96 -12.42 7.89
N GLY A 161 -6.84 -12.36 7.18
CA GLY A 161 -5.64 -11.65 7.63
C GLY A 161 -5.83 -10.15 7.78
N LEU A 162 -6.41 -9.53 6.75
CA LEU A 162 -6.64 -8.09 6.73
C LEU A 162 -7.74 -7.64 7.70
N THR A 163 -8.71 -8.50 8.03
CA THR A 163 -9.79 -8.22 8.98
C THR A 163 -9.48 -8.65 10.41
N GLY A 164 -8.24 -9.05 10.70
CA GLY A 164 -7.81 -9.41 12.06
C GLY A 164 -8.35 -10.73 12.60
N GLU A 165 -8.86 -11.62 11.73
CA GLU A 165 -9.44 -12.91 12.10
C GLU A 165 -8.39 -14.03 12.29
N LEU A 166 -7.10 -13.72 12.12
CA LEU A 166 -6.01 -14.66 12.39
C LEU A 166 -5.69 -14.76 13.89
N SER A 167 -5.17 -15.91 14.31
CA SER A 167 -4.66 -16.05 15.67
C SER A 167 -3.42 -15.17 15.89
N ALA A 168 -3.19 -14.72 17.12
CA ALA A 168 -2.01 -13.92 17.47
C ALA A 168 -0.68 -14.61 17.11
N ASN A 169 -0.63 -15.95 17.08
CA ASN A 169 0.57 -16.67 16.66
C ASN A 169 0.78 -16.59 15.15
N GLU A 170 -0.26 -16.81 14.35
CA GLU A 170 -0.20 -16.68 12.89
C GLU A 170 0.17 -15.26 12.48
N THR A 171 -0.47 -14.25 13.06
CA THR A 171 -0.16 -12.83 12.81
C THR A 171 1.32 -12.52 13.10
N ARG A 172 1.85 -12.95 14.24
CA ARG A 172 3.28 -12.75 14.57
C ARG A 172 4.22 -13.47 13.59
N GLN A 173 3.87 -14.67 13.14
CA GLN A 173 4.66 -15.41 12.16
C GLN A 173 4.69 -14.71 10.81
N LEU A 174 3.56 -14.16 10.37
CA LEU A 174 3.48 -13.38 9.13
C LEU A 174 4.26 -12.07 9.24
N LEU A 175 4.14 -11.34 10.35
CA LEU A 175 4.91 -10.11 10.58
C LEU A 175 6.42 -10.36 10.55
N ASN A 176 6.89 -11.39 11.25
CA ASN A 176 8.30 -11.77 11.22
C ASN A 176 8.82 -12.09 9.81
N GLN A 177 7.98 -12.67 8.95
CA GLN A 177 8.35 -12.92 7.55
C GLN A 177 8.33 -11.62 6.74
N PHE A 178 7.29 -10.81 6.93
CA PHE A 178 7.10 -9.53 6.28
C PHE A 178 8.29 -8.59 6.53
N ASP A 179 8.73 -8.44 7.78
CA ASP A 179 9.84 -7.57 8.19
C ASP A 179 11.20 -8.02 7.62
N ARG A 180 11.32 -9.29 7.22
CA ARG A 180 12.57 -9.85 6.68
C ARG A 180 12.65 -9.78 5.15
N LEU A 181 11.52 -9.59 4.48
CA LEU A 181 11.46 -9.49 3.02
C LEU A 181 11.78 -8.05 2.62
N GLU A 182 13.01 -7.81 2.18
CA GLU A 182 13.44 -6.51 1.69
C GLU A 182 14.07 -6.64 0.30
N PRO A 183 13.87 -5.65 -0.59
CA PRO A 183 14.46 -5.67 -1.91
C PRO A 183 15.99 -5.47 -1.82
N SER A 184 16.73 -6.29 -2.55
CA SER A 184 18.19 -6.09 -2.68
C SER A 184 18.54 -4.77 -3.38
N LEU A 185 19.74 -4.23 -3.14
CA LEU A 185 20.25 -3.03 -3.83
C LEU A 185 20.21 -3.16 -5.37
N ARG A 186 20.43 -4.38 -5.88
CA ARG A 186 20.33 -4.67 -7.33
C ARG A 186 18.89 -4.47 -7.82
N ARG A 187 17.89 -4.89 -7.05
CA ARG A 187 16.46 -4.73 -7.37
C ARG A 187 16.03 -3.27 -7.30
N ILE A 188 16.44 -2.53 -6.27
CA ILE A 188 16.20 -1.08 -6.17
C ILE A 188 16.80 -0.36 -7.39
N SER A 189 18.04 -0.69 -7.76
CA SER A 189 18.69 -0.09 -8.94
C SER A 189 18.01 -0.44 -10.26
N GLN A 190 17.44 -1.65 -10.37
CA GLN A 190 16.71 -2.08 -11.55
C GLN A 190 15.37 -1.37 -11.68
N THR A 191 14.61 -1.29 -10.60
CA THR A 191 13.29 -0.64 -10.56
C THR A 191 13.39 0.88 -10.74
N ARG A 192 14.45 1.53 -10.24
CA ARG A 192 14.77 2.93 -10.58
C ARG A 192 14.85 3.19 -12.09
N ARG A 193 15.40 2.25 -12.87
CA ARG A 193 15.46 2.38 -14.33
C ARG A 193 14.08 2.30 -14.97
N TRP A 194 13.14 1.58 -14.37
CA TRP A 194 11.75 1.54 -14.84
C TRP A 194 11.07 2.90 -14.64
N GLN A 195 11.28 3.55 -13.49
CA GLN A 195 10.77 4.90 -13.20
C GLN A 195 11.28 5.91 -14.23
N ALA A 196 12.60 5.97 -14.46
CA ALA A 196 13.20 6.90 -15.41
C ALA A 196 12.69 6.73 -16.85
N GLN A 197 12.34 5.50 -17.25
CA GLN A 197 11.74 5.24 -18.56
C GLN A 197 10.28 5.69 -18.64
N SER A 198 9.54 5.75 -17.53
CA SER A 198 8.19 6.34 -17.47
C SER A 198 8.23 7.85 -17.70
N ASP A 199 9.12 8.55 -17.00
CA ASP A 199 9.21 10.01 -17.06
C ASP A 199 9.57 10.51 -18.47
N VAL A 200 10.48 9.80 -19.15
CA VAL A 200 10.86 10.11 -20.53
C VAL A 200 9.68 9.97 -21.48
N GLN A 201 8.83 8.94 -21.28
CA GLN A 201 7.71 8.65 -22.17
C GLN A 201 6.57 9.67 -22.01
N LEU A 202 6.37 10.20 -20.80
CA LEU A 202 5.41 11.27 -20.50
C LEU A 202 5.90 12.64 -21.01
N SER A 203 7.21 12.86 -21.12
CA SER A 203 7.78 14.14 -21.59
C SER A 203 7.82 14.29 -23.12
N THR A 204 7.49 13.23 -23.86
CA THR A 204 7.51 13.20 -25.33
C THR A 204 6.12 13.26 -25.98
N LEU A 205 5.07 13.42 -25.18
CA LEU A 205 3.68 13.61 -25.59
C LEU A 205 3.27 15.07 -25.37
#